data_AF-A0A562L959-F1
#
_entry.id   AF-A0A562L959-F1
#
_cell.length_a   1.000
_cell.length_b   1.000
_cell.length_c   1.000
_cell.angle_alpha   90.00
_cell.angle_beta   90.00
_cell.angle_gamma   90.00
#
_symmetry.space_group_name_H-M   'P 1'
#
loop_
_entity.id
_entity.type
_entity.pdbx_description
1 polymer ?
#
loop_
_entity_poly.entity_id
_entity_poly.type
_entity_poly.pdbx_seq_one_letter_code
_entity_poly.pdbx_strand_id
1 'polypeptide(L)'
;MSRRRWIGLVAVVFAVALVAGLVFLAAIFDVMNGFAACRIVRQSWFASPNGSNSVVVVWKECGATVPDRTQAGIVRRGRAFSSDKEPTFLSVRGHQDVLVAWSSEQAVKIGFIPGTAQIYKRDQRAGDVTISYD
;
A
#
# COMPACT_ATOMS: atom_id res chain seq x y z
N MET A 1 37.68 18.92 44.74
CA MET A 1 36.66 18.01 44.17
C MET A 1 37.39 16.95 43.34
N SER A 2 37.31 15.66 43.68
CA SER A 2 38.22 14.61 43.16
C SER A 2 38.05 14.38 41.64
N ARG A 3 39.17 14.30 40.90
CA ARG A 3 39.27 14.10 39.44
C ARG A 3 38.41 12.94 38.92
N ARG A 4 38.18 11.90 39.75
CA ARG A 4 37.30 10.75 39.45
C ARG A 4 35.81 11.12 39.36
N ARG A 5 35.35 12.08 40.17
CA ARG A 5 33.95 12.56 40.13
C ARG A 5 33.67 13.37 38.87
N TRP A 6 34.63 14.15 38.39
CA TRP A 6 34.53 14.90 37.13
C TRP A 6 34.49 13.98 35.90
N ILE A 7 35.33 12.94 35.87
CA ILE A 7 35.31 11.94 34.79
C ILE A 7 33.96 11.21 34.76
N GLY A 8 33.41 10.85 35.92
CA GLY A 8 32.08 10.24 36.01
C GLY A 8 30.97 11.17 35.50
N LEU A 9 31.02 12.46 35.83
CA LEU A 9 30.03 13.44 35.39
C LEU A 9 30.06 13.65 33.87
N VAL A 10 31.27 13.77 33.30
CA VAL A 10 31.45 13.90 31.85
C VAL A 10 30.97 12.64 31.12
N ALA A 11 31.27 11.45 31.63
CA ALA A 11 30.80 10.20 31.05
C ALA A 11 29.27 10.08 31.07
N VAL A 12 28.61 10.51 32.15
CA VAL A 12 27.15 10.52 32.26
C VAL A 12 26.53 11.50 31.26
N VAL A 13 27.06 12.72 31.17
CA VAL A 13 26.58 13.72 30.20
C VAL A 13 26.71 13.19 28.77
N PHE A 14 27.84 12.56 28.45
CA PHE A 14 28.06 11.99 27.13
C PHE A 14 27.12 10.82 26.82
N ALA A 15 26.88 9.94 27.80
CA ALA A 15 25.93 8.85 27.66
C ALA A 15 24.49 9.36 27.45
N VAL A 16 24.07 10.38 28.20
CA VAL A 16 22.74 10.99 28.03
C VAL A 16 22.60 11.66 26.66
N ALA A 17 23.63 12.38 26.20
CA ALA A 17 23.63 13.00 24.88
C ALA A 17 23.54 11.95 23.76
N LEU A 18 24.25 10.82 23.89
CA LEU A 18 24.16 9.71 22.94
C LEU A 18 22.76 9.10 22.91
N VAL A 19 22.17 8.82 24.07
CA VAL A 19 20.81 8.27 24.16
C VAL A 19 19.79 9.25 23.56
N ALA A 20 19.87 10.53 23.91
CA ALA A 20 18.98 11.55 23.38
C ALA A 20 19.11 11.68 21.85
N GLY A 21 20.33 11.65 21.32
CA GLY A 21 20.57 11.66 19.87
C GLY A 21 19.98 10.44 19.17
N LEU A 22 20.10 9.25 19.78
CA LEU A 22 19.55 8.01 19.22
C LEU A 22 18.02 8.01 19.23
N VAL A 23 17.40 8.50 20.30
CA VAL A 23 15.94 8.69 20.39
C VAL A 23 15.46 9.71 19.34
N PHE A 24 16.18 10.82 19.16
CA PHE A 24 15.82 11.83 18.17
C PHE A 24 15.90 11.29 16.73
N LEU A 25 16.94 10.53 16.40
CA LEU A 25 17.05 9.87 15.11
C LEU A 25 15.94 8.84 14.88
N ALA A 26 15.60 8.05 15.90
CA ALA A 26 14.49 7.10 15.82
C ALA A 26 13.15 7.82 15.57
N ALA A 27 12.91 8.95 16.24
CA ALA A 27 11.70 9.74 16.04
C ALA A 27 11.62 10.32 14.61
N ILE A 28 12.72 10.84 14.06
CA ILE A 28 12.75 11.30 12.67
C ILE A 28 12.46 10.16 11.70
N PHE A 29 13.07 8.99 11.92
CA PHE A 29 12.87 7.84 11.06
C PHE A 29 11.41 7.35 11.07
N ASP A 30 10.78 7.31 12.24
CA ASP A 30 9.38 6.91 12.39
C ASP A 30 8.42 7.90 11.69
N VAL A 31 8.66 9.21 11.86
CA VAL A 31 7.90 10.25 11.16
C VAL A 31 8.06 10.14 9.64
N MET A 32 9.28 9.92 9.15
CA MET A 32 9.54 9.76 7.71
C MET A 32 8.87 8.50 7.13
N ASN A 33 8.86 7.40 7.88
CA ASN A 33 8.15 6.19 7.48
C ASN A 33 6.63 6.39 7.48
N GLY A 34 6.09 7.16 8.42
CA GLY A 34 4.67 7.49 8.47
C GLY A 34 4.18 8.26 7.25
N PHE A 35 5.02 9.14 6.67
CA PHE A 35 4.70 9.85 5.42
C PHE A 35 4.94 9.03 4.15
N ALA A 36 5.79 8.01 4.20
CA ALA A 36 6.04 7.10 3.08
C ALA A 36 5.14 5.84 3.10
N ALA A 37 4.47 5.56 4.21
CA ALA A 37 3.60 4.41 4.36
C ALA A 37 2.28 4.63 3.61
N CYS A 38 2.16 4.05 2.42
CA CYS A 38 0.88 3.94 1.75
C CYS A 38 -0.09 3.12 2.60
N ARG A 39 -1.20 3.71 3.01
CA ARG A 39 -2.26 3.01 3.73
C ARG A 39 -3.38 2.60 2.78
N ILE A 40 -3.93 1.40 2.99
CA ILE A 40 -5.14 0.97 2.29
C ILE A 40 -6.34 1.51 3.08
N VAL A 41 -7.10 2.43 2.47
CA VAL A 41 -8.27 3.06 3.12
C VAL A 41 -9.60 2.38 2.79
N ARG A 42 -9.67 1.73 1.64
CA ARG A 42 -10.85 0.96 1.22
C ARG A 42 -10.40 -0.30 0.50
N GLN A 43 -11.07 -1.39 0.80
CA GLN A 43 -10.84 -2.67 0.14
C GLN A 43 -12.17 -3.34 -0.15
N SER A 44 -12.34 -3.79 -1.40
CA SER A 44 -13.55 -4.46 -1.86
C SER A 44 -13.19 -5.76 -2.54
N TRP A 45 -13.96 -6.80 -2.24
CA TRP A 45 -13.71 -8.17 -2.68
C TRP A 45 -14.87 -8.67 -3.53
N PHE A 46 -14.57 -9.17 -4.71
CA PHE A 46 -15.55 -9.69 -5.66
C PHE A 46 -15.17 -11.12 -6.03
N ALA A 47 -15.82 -12.08 -5.40
CA ALA A 47 -15.56 -13.50 -5.65
C ALA A 47 -16.04 -13.93 -7.05
N SER A 48 -15.29 -14.81 -7.69
CA SER A 48 -15.70 -15.50 -8.91
C SER A 48 -16.91 -16.41 -8.64
N PRO A 49 -17.68 -16.80 -9.66
CA PRO A 49 -18.86 -17.66 -9.48
C PRO A 49 -18.57 -19.01 -8.78
N ASN A 50 -17.40 -19.61 -9.06
CA ASN A 50 -16.93 -20.84 -8.40
C ASN A 50 -16.19 -20.58 -7.07
N GLY A 51 -15.98 -19.31 -6.71
CA GLY A 51 -15.25 -18.88 -5.51
C GLY A 51 -13.77 -19.27 -5.47
N SER A 52 -13.16 -19.64 -6.60
CA SER A 52 -11.73 -19.99 -6.69
C SER A 52 -10.81 -18.77 -6.72
N ASN A 53 -11.28 -17.69 -7.34
CA ASN A 53 -10.58 -16.42 -7.47
C ASN A 53 -11.44 -15.29 -6.90
N SER A 54 -10.81 -14.20 -6.49
CA SER A 54 -11.50 -12.96 -6.18
C SER A 54 -10.74 -11.79 -6.79
N VAL A 55 -11.47 -10.85 -7.37
CA VAL A 55 -10.91 -9.54 -7.68
C VAL A 55 -10.94 -8.71 -6.41
N VAL A 56 -9.81 -8.08 -6.11
CA VAL A 56 -9.67 -7.19 -4.97
C VAL A 56 -9.34 -5.81 -5.50
N VAL A 57 -10.22 -4.86 -5.17
CA VAL A 57 -10.02 -3.44 -5.46
C VAL A 57 -9.59 -2.77 -4.17
N VAL A 58 -8.47 -2.06 -4.21
CA VAL A 58 -7.95 -1.28 -3.09
C VAL A 58 -7.77 0.18 -3.45
N TRP A 59 -8.03 1.03 -2.48
CA TRP A 59 -7.68 2.43 -2.50
C TRP A 59 -6.49 2.65 -1.58
N LYS A 60 -5.40 3.16 -2.16
CA LYS A 60 -4.17 3.48 -1.43
C LYS A 60 -4.00 4.99 -1.37
N GLU A 61 -3.86 5.49 -0.15
CA GLU A 61 -3.44 6.86 0.13
C GLU A 61 -1.98 6.84 0.56
N CYS A 62 -1.15 7.63 -0.10
CA CYS A 62 0.32 7.58 0.06
C CYS A 62 0.92 8.91 0.57
N GLY A 63 0.12 9.72 1.28
CA GLY A 63 0.58 10.97 1.89
C GLY A 63 0.78 12.11 0.88
N ALA A 64 1.42 13.20 1.33
CA ALA A 64 1.41 14.48 0.60
C ALA A 64 2.20 14.49 -0.71
N THR A 65 3.20 13.62 -0.88
CA THR A 65 4.11 13.63 -2.03
C THR A 65 3.76 12.58 -3.09
N VAL A 66 2.96 11.58 -2.75
CA VAL A 66 2.56 10.50 -3.66
C VAL A 66 1.05 10.54 -3.85
N PRO A 67 0.56 10.71 -5.09
CA PRO A 67 -0.87 10.78 -5.32
C PRO A 67 -1.55 9.47 -4.97
N ASP A 68 -2.76 9.57 -4.43
CA ASP A 68 -3.64 8.43 -4.15
C ASP A 68 -3.87 7.59 -5.40
N ARG A 69 -4.11 6.30 -5.21
CA ARG A 69 -4.31 5.35 -6.30
C ARG A 69 -5.37 4.33 -5.98
N THR A 70 -6.12 3.99 -7.01
CA THR A 70 -6.99 2.81 -7.03
C THR A 70 -6.27 1.70 -7.78
N GLN A 71 -6.17 0.53 -7.17
CA GLN A 71 -5.56 -0.64 -7.77
C GLN A 71 -6.51 -1.83 -7.72
N ALA A 72 -6.44 -2.68 -8.74
CA ALA A 72 -7.15 -3.95 -8.75
C ALA A 72 -6.19 -5.10 -9.05
N GLY A 73 -6.34 -6.19 -8.30
CA GLY A 73 -5.59 -7.43 -8.45
C GLY A 73 -6.49 -8.65 -8.32
N ILE A 74 -5.96 -9.82 -8.65
CA ILE A 74 -6.65 -11.10 -8.49
C ILE A 74 -5.92 -11.92 -7.45
N VAL A 75 -6.68 -12.40 -6.46
CA VAL A 75 -6.23 -13.36 -5.46
C VAL A 75 -6.91 -14.68 -5.67
N ARG A 76 -6.18 -15.75 -5.35
CA ARG A 76 -6.79 -17.06 -5.15
C ARG A 76 -7.47 -17.12 -3.79
N ARG A 77 -8.52 -17.94 -3.69
CA ARG A 77 -9.26 -18.18 -2.44
C ARG A 77 -8.30 -18.52 -1.30
N GLY A 78 -8.55 -17.92 -0.13
CA GLY A 78 -7.79 -18.19 1.09
C GLY A 78 -6.44 -17.48 1.19
N ARG A 79 -6.08 -16.61 0.22
CA ARG A 79 -4.91 -15.74 0.32
C ARG A 79 -5.29 -14.33 0.74
N ALA A 80 -4.48 -13.73 1.60
CA ALA A 80 -4.59 -12.32 1.92
C ALA A 80 -4.05 -11.48 0.76
N PHE A 81 -4.84 -10.54 0.27
CA PHE A 81 -4.39 -9.61 -0.76
C PHE A 81 -3.36 -8.64 -0.17
N SER A 82 -2.24 -8.46 -0.88
CA SER A 82 -1.28 -7.40 -0.60
C SER A 82 -0.89 -6.76 -1.91
N SER A 83 -1.29 -5.51 -2.12
CA SER A 83 -0.99 -4.79 -3.36
C SER A 83 0.52 -4.57 -3.60
N ASP A 84 1.36 -4.73 -2.57
CA ASP A 84 2.81 -4.60 -2.69
C ASP A 84 3.50 -5.92 -3.05
N LYS A 85 2.86 -7.06 -2.74
CA LYS A 85 3.41 -8.40 -2.97
C LYS A 85 2.75 -9.12 -4.13
N GLU A 86 1.51 -8.75 -4.47
CA GLU A 86 0.75 -9.38 -5.53
C GLU A 86 0.64 -8.48 -6.77
N PRO A 87 0.71 -9.08 -7.97
CA PRO A 87 0.59 -8.33 -9.21
C PRO A 87 -0.81 -7.74 -9.33
N THR A 88 -0.87 -6.41 -9.44
CA THR A 88 -2.10 -5.67 -9.78
C THR A 88 -2.21 -5.57 -11.30
N PHE A 89 -3.40 -5.75 -11.85
CA PHE A 89 -3.66 -5.63 -13.30
C PHE A 89 -4.19 -4.25 -13.68
N LEU A 90 -4.73 -3.51 -12.72
CA LEU A 90 -5.22 -2.14 -12.90
C LEU A 90 -4.58 -1.22 -11.86
N SER A 91 -4.14 -0.05 -12.28
CA SER A 91 -3.69 1.03 -11.41
C SER A 91 -4.07 2.38 -12.02
N VAL A 92 -4.88 3.15 -11.30
CA VAL A 92 -5.42 4.43 -11.75
C VAL A 92 -5.20 5.48 -10.65
N ARG A 93 -4.96 6.73 -11.05
CA ARG A 93 -4.83 7.85 -10.13
C ARG A 93 -6.15 8.18 -9.44
N GLY A 94 -6.06 8.47 -8.15
CA GLY A 94 -7.17 8.88 -7.29
C GLY A 94 -8.03 7.71 -6.80
N HIS A 95 -9.06 8.06 -6.02
CA HIS A 95 -10.11 7.14 -5.58
C HIS A 95 -11.17 7.02 -6.67
N GLN A 96 -11.15 5.90 -7.38
CA GLN A 96 -12.11 5.59 -8.43
C GLN A 96 -13.04 4.49 -7.91
N ASP A 97 -14.34 4.69 -8.11
CA ASP A 97 -15.32 3.63 -7.94
C ASP A 97 -15.23 2.69 -9.13
N VAL A 98 -14.65 1.52 -8.89
CA VAL A 98 -14.49 0.45 -9.89
C VAL A 98 -15.61 -0.56 -9.72
N LEU A 99 -16.37 -0.75 -10.78
CA LEU A 99 -17.38 -1.79 -10.92
C LEU A 99 -16.71 -3.07 -11.43
N VAL A 100 -16.96 -4.17 -10.75
CA VAL A 100 -16.39 -5.48 -11.08
C VAL A 100 -17.54 -6.46 -11.30
N ALA A 101 -17.57 -7.09 -12.47
CA ALA A 101 -18.56 -8.10 -12.81
C ALA A 101 -17.86 -9.32 -13.43
N TRP A 102 -18.02 -10.49 -12.82
CA TRP A 102 -17.54 -11.73 -13.41
C TRP A 102 -18.49 -12.18 -14.52
N SER A 103 -17.97 -12.37 -15.73
CA SER A 103 -18.73 -12.98 -16.84
C SER A 103 -18.55 -14.50 -16.91
N SER A 104 -17.44 -15.03 -16.37
CA SER A 104 -17.22 -16.46 -16.17
C SER A 104 -16.22 -16.67 -15.02
N GLU A 105 -15.83 -17.91 -14.75
CA GLU A 105 -14.80 -18.24 -13.75
C GLU A 105 -13.42 -17.66 -14.07
N GLN A 106 -13.16 -17.37 -15.36
CA GLN A 106 -11.87 -16.90 -15.88
C GLN A 106 -12.01 -15.63 -16.72
N ALA A 107 -13.15 -14.94 -16.65
CA ALA A 107 -13.37 -13.69 -17.36
C ALA A 107 -14.07 -12.69 -16.45
N VAL A 108 -13.47 -11.50 -16.34
CA VAL A 108 -14.01 -10.39 -15.56
C VAL A 108 -14.11 -9.13 -16.41
N LYS A 109 -15.20 -8.40 -16.20
CA LYS A 109 -15.45 -7.09 -16.75
C LYS A 109 -15.22 -6.04 -15.67
N ILE A 110 -14.50 -5.00 -16.03
CA ILE A 110 -14.12 -3.91 -15.15
C ILE A 110 -14.62 -2.60 -15.77
N GLY A 111 -15.60 -1.99 -15.12
CA GLY A 111 -16.11 -0.67 -15.49
C GLY A 111 -15.64 0.37 -14.48
N PHE A 112 -15.29 1.56 -14.94
CA PHE A 112 -15.11 2.72 -14.08
C PHE A 112 -15.35 3.97 -14.89
N ILE A 113 -15.81 5.05 -14.27
CA ILE A 113 -16.05 6.31 -14.99
C ILE A 113 -14.68 6.91 -15.33
N PRO A 114 -14.28 6.97 -16.62
CA PRO A 114 -13.01 7.54 -16.98
C PRO A 114 -13.11 9.06 -16.84
N GLY A 115 -12.68 9.60 -15.70
CA GLY A 115 -12.46 11.04 -15.55
C GLY A 115 -11.16 11.49 -16.21
N THR A 116 -10.59 12.61 -15.74
CA THR A 116 -9.21 13.05 -16.06
C THR A 116 -8.14 12.21 -15.36
N ALA A 117 -8.53 11.06 -14.80
CA ALA A 117 -7.68 10.23 -13.99
C ALA A 117 -6.64 9.51 -14.86
N GLN A 118 -5.37 9.74 -14.54
CA GLN A 118 -4.26 9.09 -15.21
C GLN A 118 -4.28 7.58 -14.92
N ILE A 119 -4.28 6.77 -15.98
CA ILE A 119 -4.15 5.32 -15.89
C ILE A 119 -2.65 4.99 -15.93
N TYR A 120 -2.15 4.39 -14.85
CA TYR A 120 -0.75 3.95 -14.78
C TYR A 120 -0.56 2.53 -15.30
N LYS A 121 -1.57 1.68 -15.13
CA LYS A 121 -1.53 0.28 -15.53
C LYS A 121 -2.91 -0.24 -15.90
N ARG A 122 -3.01 -0.99 -16.99
CA ARG A 122 -4.24 -1.63 -17.48
C ARG A 122 -3.89 -2.87 -18.31
N ASP A 123 -3.88 -4.03 -17.66
CA ASP A 123 -3.57 -5.31 -18.29
C ASP A 123 -4.86 -6.03 -18.73
N GLN A 124 -4.83 -6.66 -19.90
CA GLN A 124 -5.97 -7.46 -20.40
C GLN A 124 -6.01 -8.89 -19.81
N ARG A 125 -4.99 -9.28 -19.03
CA ARG A 125 -4.89 -10.59 -18.38
C ARG A 125 -4.19 -10.49 -17.04
N ALA A 126 -4.63 -11.33 -16.09
CA ALA A 126 -3.98 -11.54 -14.81
C ALA A 126 -3.96 -13.04 -14.49
N GLY A 127 -2.81 -13.67 -14.71
CA GLY A 127 -2.70 -15.13 -14.70
C GLY A 127 -3.61 -15.75 -15.76
N ASP A 128 -4.49 -16.65 -15.34
CA ASP A 128 -5.43 -17.36 -16.20
C ASP A 128 -6.75 -16.59 -16.44
N VAL A 129 -6.92 -15.42 -15.81
CA VAL A 129 -8.15 -14.62 -15.93
C VAL A 129 -7.99 -13.55 -17.00
N THR A 130 -8.96 -13.49 -17.91
CA THR A 130 -9.07 -12.45 -18.95
C THR A 130 -9.86 -11.26 -18.40
N ILE A 131 -9.36 -10.05 -18.66
CA ILE A 131 -9.92 -8.81 -18.14
C ILE A 131 -10.39 -7.95 -19.32
N SER A 132 -11.68 -7.63 -19.32
CA SER A 132 -12.29 -6.70 -20.26
C SER A 132 -12.61 -5.38 -19.54
N TYR A 133 -12.45 -4.27 -20.24
CA TYR A 133 -12.71 -2.94 -19.70
C TYR A 133 -13.85 -2.29 -20.48
N ASP A 134 -14.82 -1.73 -19.76
CA ASP A 134 -15.92 -0.94 -20.29
C ASP A 134 -15.70 0.56 -20.00
#